data_AF-A0A7C6R0H8-F1
#
_entry.id   AF-A0A7C6R0H8-F1
#
_cell.length_a   1.000
_cell.length_b   1.000
_cell.length_c   1.000
_cell.angle_alpha   90.00
_cell.angle_beta   90.00
_cell.angle_gamma   90.00
#
_symmetry.space_group_name_H-M   'P 1'
#
loop_
_entity.id
_entity.type
_entity.pdbx_description
1 polymer ?
#
loop_
_entity_poly.entity_id
_entity_poly.type
_entity_poly.pdbx_seq_one_letter_code
_entity_poly.pdbx_strand_id
1 'polypeptide(L)'
;MPLFILGISQMSREEKASLLAQLNSMTSMNILNEGVQKALHSAKKFTLVKIARMFENLGAGDFARSLEKIDRVTEWNTNVLAAKIRGEMEKLKLLNDTKLWQDIRLKMIDIGGVDASASEEQIAEAVINRVAALYKLDTRTYPNIVAKENAVFEACINDLIEQLQKKLNRMTMEEQDKFRKLLEDEIRSLSKANREAIKEATGLQELSSQALLNFFKTTSGVAFAQMLVGATGFGAFMFLTTTLKAISLLLGVSLPFGVYTVATSVLAFLLSGPFLLLVIALSGGAILYKTNEDLKHQLAKILIVTGRAKLMGC
;
A
#
# COMPACT_ATOMS: atom_id res chain seq x y z
N MET A 1 11.09 14.06 17.01
CA MET A 1 9.92 13.27 16.59
C MET A 1 9.93 13.01 15.09
N PRO A 2 9.83 11.76 14.64
CA PRO A 2 9.70 11.38 13.22
C PRO A 2 8.44 11.97 12.55
N LEU A 3 8.56 12.31 11.27
CA LEU A 3 7.54 13.02 10.51
C LEU A 3 6.30 12.16 10.24
N PHE A 4 6.46 10.86 10.00
CA PHE A 4 5.31 9.98 9.78
C PHE A 4 4.44 9.84 11.04
N ILE A 5 5.06 9.79 12.24
CA ILE A 5 4.33 9.79 13.51
C ILE A 5 3.56 11.09 13.68
N LEU A 6 4.21 12.23 13.41
CA LEU A 6 3.54 13.54 13.41
C LEU A 6 2.32 13.54 12.48
N GLY A 7 2.48 13.04 11.25
CA GLY A 7 1.41 12.95 10.28
C GLY A 7 0.25 12.05 10.75
N ILE A 8 0.54 10.86 11.28
CA ILE A 8 -0.53 9.98 11.80
C ILE A 8 -1.22 10.62 13.02
N SER A 9 -0.49 11.35 13.86
CA SER A 9 -1.10 12.03 15.01
C SER A 9 -2.11 13.12 14.59
N GLN A 10 -1.82 13.81 13.48
CA GLN A 10 -2.67 14.83 12.86
C GLN A 10 -3.83 14.24 12.02
N MET A 11 -3.89 12.91 11.86
CA MET A 11 -4.98 12.30 11.12
C MET A 11 -6.31 12.49 11.85
N SER A 12 -7.36 12.72 11.07
CA SER A 12 -8.73 12.64 11.56
C SER A 12 -9.02 11.24 12.09
N ARG A 13 -10.06 11.13 12.92
CA ARG A 13 -10.51 9.84 13.43
C ARG A 13 -10.81 8.83 12.30
N GLU A 14 -11.42 9.29 11.21
CA GLU A 14 -11.73 8.46 10.04
C GLU A 14 -10.47 8.00 9.31
N GLU A 15 -9.49 8.89 9.18
CA GLU A 15 -8.18 8.58 8.57
C GLU A 15 -7.42 7.55 9.42
N LYS A 16 -7.41 7.68 10.76
CA LYS A 16 -6.83 6.70 11.68
C LYS A 16 -7.55 5.34 11.60
N ALA A 17 -8.88 5.35 11.56
CA ALA A 17 -9.67 4.13 11.39
C ALA A 17 -9.36 3.43 10.06
N SER A 18 -9.23 4.19 8.97
CA SER A 18 -8.84 3.67 7.66
C SER A 18 -7.45 3.05 7.68
N LEU A 19 -6.46 3.73 8.25
CA LEU A 19 -5.11 3.20 8.39
C LEU A 19 -5.12 1.89 9.20
N LEU A 20 -5.81 1.86 10.34
CA LEU A 20 -5.88 0.68 11.20
C LEU A 20 -6.62 -0.49 10.52
N ALA A 21 -7.72 -0.23 9.81
CA ALA A 21 -8.44 -1.23 9.04
C ALA A 21 -7.55 -1.90 8.00
N GLN A 22 -6.69 -1.11 7.34
CA GLN A 22 -5.73 -1.61 6.35
C GLN A 22 -4.66 -2.50 7.01
N LEU A 23 -4.05 -2.04 8.11
CA LEU A 23 -3.07 -2.83 8.86
C LEU A 23 -3.67 -4.15 9.35
N ASN A 24 -4.91 -4.13 9.87
CA ASN A 24 -5.64 -5.32 10.33
C ASN A 24 -5.97 -6.28 9.20
N SER A 25 -6.43 -5.76 8.06
CA SER A 25 -6.83 -6.56 6.90
C SER A 25 -5.66 -7.35 6.33
N MET A 26 -4.51 -6.69 6.18
CA MET A 26 -3.28 -7.29 5.69
C MET A 26 -2.69 -8.32 6.66
N THR A 27 -2.63 -8.00 7.95
CA THR A 27 -2.21 -8.95 9.00
C THR A 27 -3.08 -10.21 8.96
N SER A 28 -4.41 -10.02 8.92
CA SER A 28 -5.37 -11.12 8.97
C SER A 28 -5.40 -11.95 7.67
N MET A 29 -5.02 -11.39 6.51
CA MET A 29 -4.91 -12.15 5.27
C MET A 29 -3.66 -13.04 5.27
N ASN A 30 -2.57 -12.56 5.84
CA ASN A 30 -1.36 -13.37 5.98
C ASN A 30 -1.56 -14.58 6.90
N ILE A 31 -2.26 -14.41 8.04
CA ILE A 31 -2.55 -15.53 8.96
C ILE A 31 -3.32 -16.66 8.24
N LEU A 32 -4.27 -16.30 7.36
CA LEU A 32 -5.01 -17.28 6.57
C LEU A 32 -4.10 -17.99 5.55
N ASN A 33 -3.25 -17.24 4.84
CA ASN A 33 -2.29 -17.81 3.89
C ASN A 33 -1.25 -18.71 4.58
N GLU A 34 -0.73 -18.32 5.75
CA GLU A 34 0.18 -19.16 6.53
C GLU A 34 -0.50 -20.43 7.04
N GLY A 35 -1.76 -20.35 7.49
CA GLY A 35 -2.53 -21.52 7.91
C GLY A 35 -2.71 -22.51 6.77
N VAL A 36 -3.02 -22.01 5.56
CA VAL A 36 -3.16 -22.81 4.34
C VAL A 36 -1.81 -23.38 3.90
N GLN A 37 -0.73 -22.59 3.91
CA GLN A 37 0.62 -23.06 3.55
C GLN A 37 1.18 -24.07 4.54
N LYS A 38 0.99 -23.87 5.85
CA LYS A 38 1.37 -24.84 6.89
C LYS A 38 0.55 -26.12 6.78
N ALA A 39 -0.73 -26.04 6.42
CA ALA A 39 -1.57 -27.20 6.13
C ALA A 39 -1.11 -27.95 4.88
N LEU A 40 -0.79 -27.25 3.78
CA LEU A 40 -0.23 -27.83 2.55
C LEU A 40 1.15 -28.46 2.79
N HIS A 41 2.01 -27.83 3.57
CA HIS A 41 3.32 -28.38 3.92
C HIS A 41 3.21 -29.58 4.88
N SER A 42 2.24 -29.57 5.79
CA SER A 42 1.92 -30.72 6.64
C SER A 42 1.32 -31.87 5.82
N ALA A 43 0.52 -31.57 4.78
CA ALA A 43 0.03 -32.54 3.82
C ALA A 43 1.15 -33.14 2.96
N LYS A 44 2.16 -32.33 2.54
CA LYS A 44 3.38 -32.85 1.89
C LYS A 44 4.25 -33.71 2.81
N LYS A 45 4.20 -33.48 4.14
CA LYS A 45 4.85 -34.33 5.16
C LYS A 45 4.05 -35.59 5.50
N PHE A 46 2.81 -35.71 5.03
CA PHE A 46 2.05 -36.95 5.13
C PHE A 46 2.66 -37.94 4.14
N THR A 47 3.53 -38.82 4.66
CA THR A 47 4.27 -39.77 3.83
C THR A 47 3.31 -40.62 2.99
N LEU A 48 3.66 -40.85 1.72
CA LEU A 48 2.90 -41.65 0.74
C LEU A 48 2.36 -42.98 1.30
N VAL A 49 3.05 -43.57 2.30
CA VAL A 49 2.67 -44.80 2.99
C VAL A 49 1.42 -44.66 3.89
N LYS A 50 1.23 -43.51 4.55
CA LYS A 50 0.00 -43.24 5.32
C LYS A 50 -1.18 -42.89 4.42
N ILE A 51 -0.89 -42.30 3.26
CA ILE A 51 -1.88 -42.01 2.21
C ILE A 51 -2.44 -43.32 1.66
N ALA A 52 -1.59 -44.29 1.27
CA ALA A 52 -2.03 -45.59 0.77
C ALA A 52 -2.99 -46.33 1.72
N ARG A 53 -2.78 -46.21 3.05
CA ARG A 53 -3.63 -46.86 4.07
C ARG A 53 -4.96 -46.15 4.33
N MET A 54 -5.07 -44.86 3.96
CA MET A 54 -6.32 -44.09 3.97
C MET A 54 -7.14 -44.30 2.68
N PHE A 55 -6.46 -44.68 1.59
CA PHE A 55 -7.03 -44.88 0.25
C PHE A 55 -7.88 -46.14 0.10
N GLU A 56 -7.84 -47.09 1.05
CA GLU A 56 -8.79 -48.21 1.04
C GLU A 56 -10.23 -47.77 1.36
N ASN A 57 -10.43 -46.64 2.06
CA ASN A 57 -11.75 -46.25 2.57
C ASN A 57 -12.30 -44.90 2.07
N LEU A 58 -11.54 -44.11 1.30
CA LEU A 58 -12.01 -42.80 0.81
C LEU A 58 -11.65 -42.61 -0.67
N GLY A 59 -12.67 -42.43 -1.50
CA GLY A 59 -12.54 -42.31 -2.95
C GLY A 59 -11.75 -41.08 -3.40
N ALA A 60 -10.95 -41.25 -4.45
CA ALA A 60 -10.04 -40.24 -5.03
C ALA A 60 -10.71 -38.89 -5.41
N GLY A 61 -12.03 -38.87 -5.59
CA GLY A 61 -12.81 -37.68 -5.95
C GLY A 61 -13.02 -36.66 -4.81
N ASP A 62 -12.90 -37.06 -3.54
CA ASP A 62 -13.05 -36.13 -2.40
C ASP A 62 -11.74 -35.39 -2.07
N PHE A 63 -10.59 -36.00 -2.37
CA PHE A 63 -9.28 -35.38 -2.23
C PHE A 63 -9.02 -34.34 -3.33
N ALA A 64 -9.36 -34.66 -4.58
CA ALA A 64 -9.26 -33.72 -5.70
C ALA A 64 -10.11 -32.46 -5.47
N ARG A 65 -11.35 -32.61 -4.99
CA ARG A 65 -12.23 -31.47 -4.63
C ARG A 65 -11.72 -30.66 -3.44
N SER A 66 -11.01 -31.29 -2.50
CA SER A 66 -10.40 -30.58 -1.37
C SER A 66 -9.16 -29.79 -1.78
N LEU A 67 -8.36 -30.30 -2.72
CA LEU A 67 -7.24 -29.57 -3.32
C LEU A 67 -7.69 -28.42 -4.23
N GLU A 68 -8.75 -28.63 -5.02
CA GLU A 68 -9.34 -27.60 -5.89
C GLU A 68 -9.96 -26.44 -5.08
N LYS A 69 -10.46 -26.70 -3.87
CA LYS A 69 -10.89 -25.66 -2.91
C LYS A 69 -9.72 -24.89 -2.28
N ILE A 70 -8.53 -25.48 -2.19
CA ILE A 70 -7.34 -24.84 -1.61
C ILE A 70 -6.68 -23.88 -2.61
N ASP A 71 -6.70 -24.20 -3.90
CA ASP A 71 -6.13 -23.35 -4.96
C ASP A 71 -6.84 -21.98 -5.03
N ARG A 72 -8.18 -21.97 -4.84
CA ARG A 72 -9.01 -20.75 -4.87
C ARG A 72 -8.80 -19.78 -3.71
N VAL A 73 -8.07 -20.16 -2.65
CA VAL A 73 -7.87 -19.29 -1.46
C VAL A 73 -6.56 -18.48 -1.56
N THR A 74 -5.71 -18.76 -2.55
CA THR A 74 -4.44 -18.03 -2.75
C THR A 74 -4.51 -16.83 -3.67
N GLU A 75 -5.68 -16.54 -4.24
CA GLU A 75 -5.85 -15.35 -5.04
C GLU A 75 -6.15 -14.18 -4.10
N TRP A 76 -5.19 -13.25 -3.99
CA TRP A 76 -5.42 -11.88 -3.52
C TRP A 76 -6.46 -11.21 -4.43
N ASN A 77 -7.72 -11.64 -4.32
CA ASN A 77 -8.81 -11.13 -5.11
C ASN A 77 -9.15 -9.75 -4.56
N THR A 78 -9.10 -8.77 -5.45
CA THR A 78 -9.27 -7.34 -5.17
C THR A 78 -10.57 -7.05 -4.42
N ASN A 79 -11.63 -7.81 -4.73
CA ASN A 79 -12.93 -7.72 -4.07
C ASN A 79 -12.92 -8.23 -2.63
N VAL A 80 -12.10 -9.25 -2.33
CA VAL A 80 -11.97 -9.83 -0.98
C VAL A 80 -11.20 -8.89 -0.07
N LEU A 81 -10.12 -8.28 -0.54
CA LEU A 81 -9.37 -7.28 0.23
C LEU A 81 -10.22 -6.03 0.51
N ALA A 82 -10.93 -5.52 -0.51
CA ALA A 82 -11.83 -4.39 -0.35
C ALA A 82 -13.01 -4.69 0.58
N ALA A 83 -13.56 -5.91 0.55
CA ALA A 83 -14.61 -6.34 1.49
C ALA A 83 -14.09 -6.44 2.93
N LYS A 84 -12.86 -6.94 3.11
CA LYS A 84 -12.24 -7.06 4.44
C LYS A 84 -11.95 -5.71 5.07
N ILE A 85 -11.39 -4.77 4.30
CA ILE A 85 -11.15 -3.40 4.75
C ILE A 85 -12.49 -2.75 5.17
N ARG A 86 -13.56 -2.94 4.38
CA ARG A 86 -14.91 -2.45 4.75
C ARG A 86 -15.41 -3.06 6.06
N GLY A 87 -15.29 -4.38 6.22
CA GLY A 87 -15.69 -5.06 7.46
C GLY A 87 -14.91 -4.57 8.69
N GLU A 88 -13.61 -4.31 8.55
CA GLU A 88 -12.79 -3.71 9.61
C GLU A 88 -13.19 -2.26 9.88
N MET A 89 -13.46 -1.46 8.85
CA MET A 89 -13.93 -0.08 9.00
C MET A 89 -15.21 0.01 9.82
N GLU A 90 -16.21 -0.86 9.58
CA GLU A 90 -17.45 -0.88 10.37
C GLU A 90 -17.21 -1.18 11.85
N LYS A 91 -16.26 -2.06 12.18
CA LYS A 91 -15.90 -2.35 13.58
C LYS A 91 -15.25 -1.15 14.25
N LEU A 92 -14.38 -0.46 13.51
CA LEU A 92 -13.59 0.67 14.02
C LEU A 92 -14.40 1.97 14.15
N LYS A 93 -15.53 2.10 13.45
CA LYS A 93 -16.47 3.22 13.57
C LYS A 93 -17.03 3.44 14.97
N LEU A 94 -16.91 2.48 15.88
CA LEU A 94 -17.38 2.63 17.26
C LEU A 94 -16.27 3.08 18.22
N LEU A 95 -15.01 3.08 17.79
CA LEU A 95 -13.87 3.44 18.63
C LEU A 95 -13.65 4.96 18.64
N ASN A 96 -13.26 5.50 19.80
CA ASN A 96 -12.84 6.90 19.91
C ASN A 96 -11.40 7.09 19.40
N ASP A 97 -11.01 8.35 19.19
CA ASP A 97 -9.70 8.69 18.62
C ASP A 97 -8.52 8.15 19.44
N THR A 98 -8.61 8.26 20.78
CA THR A 98 -7.60 7.74 21.71
C THR A 98 -7.39 6.24 21.53
N LYS A 99 -8.47 5.47 21.40
CA LYS A 99 -8.40 4.02 21.25
C LYS A 99 -7.82 3.63 19.89
N LEU A 100 -8.20 4.36 18.83
CA LEU A 100 -7.61 4.17 17.49
C LEU A 100 -6.10 4.44 17.50
N TRP A 101 -5.65 5.51 18.16
CA TRP A 101 -4.22 5.80 18.30
C TRP A 101 -3.49 4.73 19.09
N GLN A 102 -4.06 4.25 20.21
CA GLN A 102 -3.47 3.16 20.99
C GLN A 102 -3.32 1.88 20.16
N ASP A 103 -4.34 1.52 19.38
CA ASP A 103 -4.31 0.32 18.55
C ASP A 103 -3.32 0.46 17.38
N ILE A 104 -3.18 1.65 16.79
CA ILE A 104 -2.12 1.96 15.82
C ILE A 104 -0.74 1.84 16.48
N ARG A 105 -0.56 2.39 17.70
CA ARG A 105 0.70 2.27 18.44
C ARG A 105 1.08 0.82 18.71
N LEU A 106 0.11 -0.02 19.11
CA LEU A 106 0.33 -1.46 19.31
C LEU A 106 0.75 -2.14 18.00
N LYS A 107 0.17 -1.75 16.86
CA LYS A 107 0.63 -2.23 15.54
C LYS A 107 2.06 -1.78 15.23
N MET A 108 2.42 -0.53 15.51
CA MET A 108 3.78 -0.05 15.29
C MET A 108 4.80 -0.81 16.14
N ILE A 109 4.45 -1.17 17.38
CA ILE A 109 5.28 -2.01 18.26
C ILE A 109 5.50 -3.40 17.64
N ASP A 110 4.42 -4.10 17.24
CA ASP A 110 4.52 -5.42 16.60
C ASP A 110 5.31 -5.37 15.28
N ILE A 111 5.06 -4.37 14.45
CA ILE A 111 5.76 -4.15 13.19
C ILE A 111 7.24 -3.85 13.45
N GLY A 112 7.56 -2.96 14.40
CA GLY A 112 8.92 -2.63 14.79
C GLY A 112 9.66 -3.81 15.45
N GLY A 113 8.93 -4.76 16.05
CA GLY A 113 9.51 -5.86 16.81
C GLY A 113 10.17 -5.40 18.11
N VAL A 114 9.61 -4.36 18.74
CA VAL A 114 10.12 -3.77 19.99
C VAL A 114 9.23 -4.14 21.18
N ASP A 115 9.74 -3.92 22.39
CA ASP A 115 8.97 -4.16 23.61
C ASP A 115 7.81 -3.15 23.77
N ALA A 116 6.74 -3.55 24.45
CA ALA A 116 5.56 -2.70 24.67
C ALA A 116 5.86 -1.43 25.48
N SER A 117 6.89 -1.47 26.34
CA SER A 117 7.39 -0.34 27.12
C SER A 117 8.27 0.63 26.33
N ALA A 118 8.61 0.32 25.07
CA ALA A 118 9.44 1.18 24.25
C ALA A 118 8.83 2.58 24.09
N SER A 119 9.70 3.60 24.11
CA SER A 119 9.32 4.98 23.84
C SER A 119 8.83 5.14 22.39
N GLU A 120 8.07 6.20 22.12
CA GLU A 120 7.57 6.49 20.77
C GLU A 120 8.71 6.65 19.76
N GLU A 121 9.83 7.25 20.16
CA GLU A 121 11.02 7.40 19.32
C GLU A 121 11.68 6.07 18.99
N GLN A 122 11.79 5.15 19.96
CA GLN A 122 12.31 3.80 19.72
C GLN A 122 11.41 2.98 18.79
N ILE A 123 10.09 3.08 18.98
CA ILE A 123 9.10 2.43 18.12
C ILE A 123 9.24 2.95 16.69
N ALA A 124 9.27 4.27 16.54
CA ALA A 124 9.35 4.91 15.23
C ALA A 124 10.67 4.61 14.52
N GLU A 125 11.79 4.62 15.25
CA GLU A 125 13.09 4.22 14.71
C GLU A 125 13.10 2.77 14.24
N ALA A 126 12.49 1.85 15.00
CA ALA A 126 12.40 0.45 14.62
C ALA A 126 11.58 0.26 13.33
N VAL A 127 10.47 0.97 13.18
CA VAL A 127 9.65 0.98 11.95
C VAL A 127 10.48 1.51 10.76
N ILE A 128 11.19 2.63 10.94
CA ILE A 128 12.06 3.21 9.90
C ILE A 128 13.19 2.25 9.51
N ASN A 129 13.88 1.67 10.49
CA ASN A 129 14.97 0.70 10.29
C ASN A 129 14.49 -0.52 9.50
N ARG A 130 13.29 -1.00 9.79
CA ARG A 130 12.71 -2.13 9.07
C ARG A 130 12.54 -1.84 7.58
N VAL A 131 12.11 -0.64 7.22
CA VAL A 131 11.99 -0.26 5.80
C VAL A 131 13.37 0.04 5.20
N ALA A 132 14.27 0.67 5.94
CA ALA A 132 15.64 0.90 5.50
C ALA A 132 16.35 -0.40 5.12
N ALA A 133 16.16 -1.47 5.91
CA ALA A 133 16.70 -2.80 5.63
C ALA A 133 16.16 -3.40 4.32
N LEU A 134 14.88 -3.19 4.01
CA LEU A 134 14.26 -3.66 2.75
C LEU A 134 14.97 -3.05 1.53
N TYR A 135 15.32 -1.78 1.61
CA TYR A 135 16.02 -1.05 0.55
C TYR A 135 17.54 -1.06 0.68
N LYS A 136 18.08 -1.81 1.65
CA LYS A 136 19.53 -1.92 1.94
C LYS A 136 20.20 -0.55 2.14
N LEU A 137 19.48 0.40 2.73
CA LEU A 137 20.03 1.72 3.07
C LEU A 137 21.00 1.59 4.24
N ASP A 138 22.18 2.20 4.14
CA ASP A 138 23.10 2.29 5.27
C ASP A 138 22.56 3.30 6.28
N THR A 139 21.97 2.79 7.37
CA THR A 139 21.31 3.64 8.36
C THR A 139 22.29 4.49 9.16
N ARG A 140 23.59 4.20 9.12
CA ARG A 140 24.64 4.92 9.85
C ARG A 140 25.08 6.20 9.17
N THR A 141 24.78 6.37 7.88
CA THR A 141 25.18 7.55 7.11
C THR A 141 24.27 8.75 7.33
N TYR A 142 23.14 8.58 8.03
CA TYR A 142 22.17 9.65 8.24
C TYR A 142 22.40 10.35 9.59
N PRO A 143 22.48 11.69 9.60
CA PRO A 143 22.85 12.45 10.80
C PRO A 143 21.80 12.43 11.91
N ASN A 144 20.54 12.10 11.58
CA ASN A 144 19.44 12.01 12.52
C ASN A 144 18.29 11.16 11.96
N ILE A 145 17.30 10.87 12.81
CA ILE A 145 16.12 10.05 12.47
C ILE A 145 15.26 10.66 11.34
N VAL A 146 15.19 11.98 11.23
CA VAL A 146 14.40 12.66 10.19
C VAL A 146 15.08 12.52 8.82
N ALA A 147 16.40 12.68 8.75
CA ALA A 147 17.17 12.47 7.52
C ALA A 147 17.06 11.02 7.04
N LYS A 148 17.13 10.07 7.98
CA LYS A 148 16.92 8.64 7.71
C LYS A 148 15.51 8.34 7.22
N GLU A 149 14.50 8.95 7.84
CA GLU A 149 13.11 8.82 7.39
C GLU A 149 12.90 9.40 5.99
N ASN A 150 13.51 10.54 5.66
CA ASN A 150 13.45 11.11 4.31
C ASN A 150 14.00 10.13 3.28
N ALA A 151 15.18 9.55 3.51
CA ALA A 151 15.77 8.57 2.59
C ALA A 151 14.91 7.31 2.44
N VAL A 152 14.33 6.82 3.55
CA VAL A 152 13.38 5.70 3.52
C VAL A 152 12.11 6.05 2.75
N PHE A 153 11.56 7.24 2.96
CA PHE A 153 10.38 7.72 2.23
C PHE A 153 10.68 7.86 0.74
N GLU A 154 11.84 8.42 0.38
CA GLU A 154 12.26 8.54 -1.02
C GLU A 154 12.39 7.18 -1.70
N ALA A 155 12.97 6.19 -1.02
CA ALA A 155 13.05 4.82 -1.52
C ALA A 155 11.67 4.20 -1.73
N CYS A 156 10.72 4.43 -0.81
CA CYS A 156 9.33 3.99 -0.96
C CYS A 156 8.64 4.60 -2.18
N ILE A 157 8.82 5.91 -2.39
CA ILE A 157 8.23 6.61 -3.55
C ILE A 157 8.89 6.13 -4.84
N ASN A 158 10.21 5.98 -4.88
CA ASN A 158 10.89 5.49 -6.08
C ASN A 158 10.34 4.11 -6.49
N ASP A 159 10.20 3.19 -5.55
CA ASP A 159 9.61 1.87 -5.77
C ASP A 159 8.16 1.94 -6.27
N LEU A 160 7.33 2.82 -5.68
CA LEU A 160 5.96 3.09 -6.16
C LEU A 160 5.95 3.58 -7.61
N ILE A 161 6.76 4.59 -7.94
CA ILE A 161 6.83 5.16 -9.29
C ILE A 161 7.29 4.11 -10.30
N GLU A 162 8.33 3.33 -9.99
CA GLU A 162 8.80 2.26 -10.86
C GLU A 162 7.71 1.21 -11.15
N GLN A 163 6.93 0.83 -10.14
CA GLN A 163 5.83 -0.12 -10.31
C GLN A 163 4.71 0.45 -11.19
N LEU A 164 4.34 1.71 -10.99
CA LEU A 164 3.35 2.39 -11.80
C LEU A 164 3.81 2.56 -13.25
N GLN A 165 5.07 2.94 -13.47
CA GLN A 165 5.67 3.03 -14.80
C GLN A 165 5.69 1.66 -15.50
N LYS A 166 6.07 0.59 -14.80
CA LYS A 166 6.00 -0.79 -15.31
C LYS A 166 4.57 -1.15 -15.72
N LYS A 167 3.56 -0.78 -14.92
CA LYS A 167 2.14 -1.01 -15.26
C LYS A 167 1.73 -0.24 -16.52
N LEU A 168 2.03 1.06 -16.59
CA LEU A 168 1.71 1.90 -17.77
C LEU A 168 2.39 1.40 -19.05
N ASN A 169 3.61 0.89 -18.95
CA ASN A 169 4.36 0.36 -20.11
C ASN A 169 3.84 -0.99 -20.60
N ARG A 170 3.13 -1.75 -19.75
CA ARG A 170 2.50 -3.03 -20.11
C ARG A 170 1.06 -2.87 -20.62
N MET A 171 0.49 -1.67 -20.57
CA MET A 171 -0.86 -1.41 -21.07
C MET A 171 -0.91 -1.52 -22.60
N THR A 172 -1.97 -2.15 -23.09
CA THR A 172 -2.36 -2.14 -24.51
C THR A 172 -2.67 -0.73 -24.99
N MET A 173 -2.71 -0.51 -26.31
CA MET A 173 -3.04 0.80 -26.89
C MET A 173 -4.44 1.28 -26.46
N GLU A 174 -5.40 0.37 -26.34
CA GLU A 174 -6.75 0.67 -25.86
C GLU A 174 -6.75 1.08 -24.38
N GLU A 175 -6.03 0.36 -23.51
CA GLU A 175 -5.89 0.70 -22.10
C GLU A 175 -5.17 2.04 -21.91
N GLN A 176 -4.15 2.34 -22.73
CA GLN A 176 -3.48 3.64 -22.69
C GLN A 176 -4.41 4.78 -23.12
N ASP A 177 -5.27 4.56 -24.11
CA ASP A 177 -6.25 5.57 -24.54
C ASP A 177 -7.30 5.84 -23.46
N LYS A 178 -7.84 4.77 -22.86
CA LYS A 178 -8.74 4.86 -21.70
C LYS A 178 -8.06 5.55 -20.52
N PHE A 179 -6.81 5.22 -20.21
CA PHE A 179 -6.04 5.85 -19.17
C PHE A 179 -5.88 7.36 -19.40
N ARG A 180 -5.52 7.79 -20.63
CA ARG A 180 -5.38 9.20 -20.97
C ARG A 180 -6.69 9.97 -20.79
N LYS A 181 -7.82 9.40 -21.18
CA LYS A 181 -9.16 9.99 -20.98
C LYS A 181 -9.48 10.15 -19.49
N LEU A 182 -9.30 9.10 -18.70
CA LEU A 182 -9.51 9.13 -17.25
C LEU A 182 -8.60 10.16 -16.57
N LEU A 183 -7.32 10.22 -16.97
CA LEU A 183 -6.38 11.21 -16.45
C LEU A 183 -6.81 12.64 -16.81
N GLU A 184 -7.28 12.86 -18.03
CA GLU A 184 -7.78 14.17 -18.48
C GLU A 184 -9.01 14.62 -17.70
N ASP A 185 -9.98 13.72 -17.49
CA ASP A 185 -11.17 14.00 -16.70
C ASP A 185 -10.81 14.35 -15.25
N GLU A 186 -9.88 13.62 -14.65
CA GLU A 186 -9.39 13.91 -13.30
C GLU A 186 -8.70 15.26 -13.22
N ILE A 187 -7.84 15.62 -14.17
CA ILE A 187 -7.19 16.94 -14.23
C ILE A 187 -8.23 18.06 -14.38
N ARG A 188 -9.24 17.88 -15.22
CA ARG A 188 -10.31 18.87 -15.44
C ARG A 188 -11.15 19.10 -14.18
N SER A 189 -11.31 18.05 -13.36
CA SER A 189 -12.02 18.14 -12.08
C SER A 189 -11.27 18.93 -11.00
N LEU A 190 -9.96 19.16 -11.16
CA LEU A 190 -9.15 19.89 -10.20
C LEU A 190 -9.42 21.40 -10.23
N SER A 191 -9.32 22.01 -9.04
CA SER A 191 -9.33 23.47 -8.89
C SER A 191 -8.20 24.12 -9.72
N LYS A 192 -8.36 25.41 -10.04
CA LYS A 192 -7.30 26.15 -10.74
C LYS A 192 -5.99 26.15 -9.95
N ALA A 193 -6.06 26.32 -8.63
CA ALA A 193 -4.90 26.30 -7.75
C ALA A 193 -4.17 24.95 -7.77
N ASN A 194 -4.91 23.84 -7.72
CA ASN A 194 -4.31 22.49 -7.78
C ASN A 194 -3.66 22.21 -9.14
N ARG A 195 -4.28 22.67 -10.23
CA ARG A 195 -3.69 22.59 -11.56
C ARG A 195 -2.40 23.41 -11.65
N GLU A 196 -2.37 24.62 -11.10
CA GLU A 196 -1.17 25.44 -11.12
C GLU A 196 -0.04 24.83 -10.30
N ALA A 197 -0.34 24.27 -9.13
CA ALA A 197 0.63 23.53 -8.32
C ALA A 197 1.21 22.32 -9.08
N ILE A 198 0.38 21.58 -9.83
CA ILE A 198 0.87 20.48 -10.68
C ILE A 198 1.78 21.02 -11.80
N LYS A 199 1.43 22.14 -12.45
CA LYS A 199 2.28 22.75 -13.47
C LYS A 199 3.63 23.17 -12.91
N GLU A 200 3.62 23.85 -11.77
CA GLU A 200 4.84 24.30 -11.09
C GLU A 200 5.74 23.12 -10.72
N ALA A 201 5.17 22.07 -10.14
CA ALA A 201 5.92 20.87 -9.79
C ALA A 201 6.50 20.18 -11.04
N THR A 202 5.68 19.96 -12.06
CA THR A 202 6.09 19.20 -13.26
C THR A 202 6.93 20.01 -14.25
N GLY A 203 6.98 21.34 -14.12
CA GLY A 203 7.59 22.25 -15.08
C GLY A 203 6.84 22.33 -16.42
N LEU A 204 5.61 21.82 -16.50
CA LEU A 204 4.83 21.79 -17.74
C LEU A 204 4.05 23.10 -17.93
N GLN A 205 4.12 23.67 -19.14
CA GLN A 205 3.36 24.87 -19.51
C GLN A 205 1.85 24.58 -19.62
N GLU A 206 1.51 23.39 -20.13
CA GLU A 206 0.14 22.91 -20.31
C GLU A 206 -0.07 21.53 -19.68
N LEU A 207 -1.23 21.35 -19.02
CA LEU A 207 -1.63 20.09 -18.42
C LEU A 207 -2.50 19.28 -19.39
N SER A 208 -1.87 18.73 -20.42
CA SER A 208 -2.51 17.69 -21.24
C SER A 208 -2.22 16.30 -20.67
N SER A 209 -3.16 15.36 -20.85
CA SER A 209 -2.97 13.97 -20.46
C SER A 209 -1.73 13.34 -21.12
N GLN A 210 -1.40 13.76 -22.35
CA GLN A 210 -0.19 13.32 -23.04
C GLN A 210 1.10 13.88 -22.43
N ALA A 211 1.14 15.18 -22.12
CA ALA A 211 2.32 15.80 -21.50
C ALA A 211 2.60 15.19 -20.12
N LEU A 212 1.55 14.96 -19.33
CA LEU A 212 1.65 14.37 -18.00
C LEU A 212 2.01 12.88 -18.04
N LEU A 213 1.46 12.11 -18.99
CA LEU A 213 1.88 10.72 -19.20
C LEU A 213 3.35 10.64 -19.62
N ASN A 214 3.80 11.52 -20.51
CA ASN A 214 5.19 11.59 -20.92
C ASN A 214 6.09 11.94 -19.73
N PHE A 215 5.76 13.01 -18.99
CA PHE A 215 6.45 13.38 -17.77
C PHE A 215 6.54 12.19 -16.79
N PHE A 216 5.42 11.51 -16.52
CA PHE A 216 5.40 10.36 -15.63
C PHE A 216 6.29 9.21 -16.10
N LYS A 217 6.36 8.95 -17.42
CA LYS A 217 7.19 7.89 -18.00
C LYS A 217 8.67 8.22 -18.02
N THR A 218 9.04 9.50 -18.13
CA THR A 218 10.44 9.94 -18.26
C THR A 218 11.07 10.35 -16.94
N THR A 219 10.28 10.85 -15.99
CA THR A 219 10.78 11.27 -14.68
C THR A 219 11.17 10.04 -13.87
N SER A 220 12.43 9.99 -13.41
CA SER A 220 12.88 8.91 -12.53
C SER A 220 12.14 8.96 -11.18
N GLY A 221 11.94 7.81 -10.55
CA GLY A 221 11.30 7.75 -9.23
C GLY A 221 12.07 8.51 -8.16
N VAL A 222 13.40 8.57 -8.24
CA VAL A 222 14.26 9.38 -7.36
C VAL A 222 13.99 10.87 -7.54
N ALA A 223 13.96 11.36 -8.78
CA ALA A 223 13.64 12.76 -9.05
C ALA A 223 12.23 13.11 -8.56
N PHE A 224 11.27 12.20 -8.77
CA PHE A 224 9.91 12.36 -8.26
C PHE A 224 9.85 12.45 -6.73
N ALA A 225 10.60 11.59 -6.05
CA ALA A 225 10.68 11.58 -4.60
C ALA A 225 11.25 12.89 -4.04
N GLN A 226 12.29 13.43 -4.69
CA GLN A 226 12.86 14.74 -4.36
C GLN A 226 11.83 15.87 -4.52
N MET A 227 11.00 15.80 -5.57
CA MET A 227 9.92 16.77 -5.77
C MET A 227 8.88 16.74 -4.64
N LEU A 228 8.56 15.55 -4.10
CA LEU A 228 7.61 15.39 -2.99
C LEU A 228 8.13 15.93 -1.65
N VAL A 229 9.44 15.81 -1.39
CA VAL A 229 10.05 16.32 -0.14
C VAL A 229 10.47 17.78 -0.24
N GLY A 230 10.57 18.33 -1.45
CA GLY A 230 10.96 19.71 -1.72
C GLY A 230 9.81 20.73 -1.67
N ALA A 231 10.11 21.97 -2.08
CA ALA A 231 9.16 23.08 -2.04
C ALA A 231 7.91 22.87 -2.92
N THR A 232 8.03 22.08 -3.99
CA THR A 232 6.92 21.71 -4.89
C THR A 232 6.15 20.47 -4.42
N GLY A 233 6.31 20.06 -3.16
CA GLY A 233 5.78 18.81 -2.61
C GLY A 233 4.28 18.63 -2.80
N PHE A 234 3.50 19.69 -2.55
CA PHE A 234 2.05 19.66 -2.75
C PHE A 234 1.66 19.40 -4.22
N GLY A 235 2.32 20.06 -5.17
CA GLY A 235 2.05 19.88 -6.60
C GLY A 235 2.41 18.48 -7.09
N ALA A 236 3.55 17.96 -6.67
CA ALA A 236 3.98 16.59 -6.96
C ALA A 236 3.03 15.55 -6.33
N PHE A 237 2.55 15.82 -5.11
CA PHE A 237 1.57 14.99 -4.42
C PHE A 237 0.22 14.98 -5.13
N MET A 238 -0.29 16.15 -5.52
CA MET A 238 -1.53 16.26 -6.30
C MET A 238 -1.42 15.50 -7.62
N PHE A 239 -0.30 15.64 -8.33
CA PHE A 239 -0.07 14.92 -9.57
C PHE A 239 -0.06 13.39 -9.38
N LEU A 240 0.66 12.90 -8.36
CA LEU A 240 0.73 11.47 -8.05
C LEU A 240 -0.67 10.92 -7.73
N THR A 241 -1.41 11.60 -6.86
CA THR A 241 -2.72 11.13 -6.40
C THR A 241 -3.77 11.15 -7.51
N THR A 242 -3.75 12.16 -8.39
CA THR A 242 -4.55 12.21 -9.62
C THR A 242 -4.21 11.05 -10.57
N THR A 243 -2.91 10.77 -10.77
CA THR A 243 -2.45 9.64 -11.61
C THR A 243 -2.92 8.31 -11.04
N LEU A 244 -2.77 8.12 -9.73
CA LEU A 244 -3.20 6.91 -9.03
C LEU A 244 -4.71 6.70 -9.12
N LYS A 245 -5.50 7.77 -9.00
CA LYS A 245 -6.95 7.71 -9.15
C LYS A 245 -7.35 7.28 -10.57
N ALA A 246 -6.71 7.83 -11.61
CA ALA A 246 -6.95 7.41 -12.99
C ALA A 246 -6.60 5.92 -13.22
N ILE A 247 -5.49 5.43 -12.66
CA ILE A 247 -5.14 4.00 -12.69
C ILE A 247 -6.18 3.16 -11.96
N SER A 248 -6.66 3.61 -10.79
CA SER A 248 -7.69 2.90 -10.03
C SER A 248 -8.98 2.74 -10.85
N LEU A 249 -9.41 3.81 -11.52
CA LEU A 249 -10.59 3.81 -12.38
C LEU A 249 -10.41 2.86 -13.57
N LEU A 250 -9.25 2.89 -14.22
CA LEU A 250 -8.92 2.01 -15.34
C LEU A 250 -9.00 0.54 -14.94
N LEU A 251 -8.52 0.21 -13.74
CA LEU A 251 -8.50 -1.16 -13.22
C LEU A 251 -9.87 -1.66 -12.76
N GLY A 252 -10.92 -0.84 -12.83
CA GLY A 252 -12.26 -1.21 -12.38
C GLY A 252 -12.32 -1.49 -10.88
N VAL A 253 -11.27 -1.13 -10.13
CA VAL A 253 -11.32 -1.12 -8.67
C VAL A 253 -12.17 0.09 -8.32
N SER A 254 -13.48 -0.14 -8.20
CA SER A 254 -14.37 0.83 -7.58
C SER A 254 -13.86 0.99 -6.16
N LEU A 255 -13.07 2.05 -5.95
CA LEU A 255 -12.80 2.52 -4.60
C LEU A 255 -14.19 2.59 -3.94
N PRO A 256 -14.39 2.05 -2.74
CA PRO A 256 -15.62 2.26 -2.01
C PRO A 256 -15.63 3.72 -1.56
N PHE A 257 -15.73 4.64 -2.52
CA PHE A 257 -15.79 6.09 -2.37
C PHE A 257 -16.95 6.48 -1.46
N GLY A 258 -18.00 5.64 -1.36
CA GLY A 258 -19.10 5.82 -0.42
C GLY A 258 -18.75 5.55 1.05
N VAL A 259 -17.60 4.93 1.35
CA VAL A 259 -17.11 4.72 2.74
C VAL A 259 -16.08 5.80 3.11
N TYR A 260 -15.34 6.32 2.12
CA TYR A 260 -14.34 7.37 2.28
C TYR A 260 -14.95 8.72 1.92
N THR A 261 -15.76 9.26 2.83
CA THR A 261 -16.43 10.57 2.65
C THR A 261 -15.45 11.75 2.60
N VAL A 262 -14.17 11.53 2.95
CA VAL A 262 -13.11 12.55 2.97
C VAL A 262 -12.05 12.24 1.91
N ALA A 263 -11.69 13.24 1.11
CA ALA A 263 -10.67 13.13 0.05
C ALA A 263 -9.33 12.57 0.56
N THR A 264 -8.93 12.93 1.78
CA THR A 264 -7.71 12.42 2.42
C THR A 264 -7.72 10.91 2.65
N SER A 265 -8.89 10.31 2.91
CA SER A 265 -9.02 8.86 3.12
C SER A 265 -8.85 8.07 1.81
N VAL A 266 -9.28 8.65 0.68
CA VAL A 266 -9.04 8.11 -0.66
C VAL A 266 -7.54 8.19 -0.99
N LEU A 267 -6.92 9.32 -0.72
CA LEU A 267 -5.47 9.53 -0.93
C LEU A 267 -4.63 8.60 -0.05
N ALA A 268 -5.00 8.45 1.22
CA ALA A 268 -4.34 7.54 2.15
C ALA A 268 -4.44 6.07 1.68
N PHE A 269 -5.54 5.69 1.05
CA PHE A 269 -5.68 4.36 0.44
C PHE A 269 -4.89 4.22 -0.88
N LEU A 270 -4.93 5.22 -1.76
CA LEU A 270 -4.16 5.19 -3.02
C LEU A 270 -2.66 5.10 -2.76
N LEU A 271 -2.18 5.73 -1.68
CA LEU A 271 -0.79 5.68 -1.27
C LEU A 271 -0.48 4.48 -0.37
N SER A 272 -1.46 3.62 -0.08
CA SER A 272 -1.24 2.49 0.80
C SER A 272 -0.76 1.23 0.07
N GLY A 273 -0.07 0.40 0.84
CA GLY A 273 0.37 -0.95 0.47
C GLY A 273 -0.73 -1.83 -0.14
N PRO A 274 -1.97 -1.85 0.36
CA PRO A 274 -3.10 -2.50 -0.30
C PRO A 274 -3.30 -2.06 -1.75
N PHE A 275 -3.36 -0.76 -2.04
CA PHE A 275 -3.51 -0.28 -3.41
C PHE A 275 -2.30 -0.62 -4.27
N LEU A 276 -1.09 -0.47 -3.72
CA LEU A 276 0.14 -0.92 -4.38
C LEU A 276 0.11 -2.41 -4.73
N LEU A 277 -0.38 -3.25 -3.83
CA LEU A 277 -0.56 -4.67 -4.09
C LEU A 277 -1.63 -4.95 -5.12
N LEU A 278 -2.72 -4.17 -5.14
CA LEU A 278 -3.71 -4.25 -6.23
C LEU A 278 -3.06 -3.94 -7.57
N VAL A 279 -2.22 -2.89 -7.65
CA VAL A 279 -1.47 -2.56 -8.86
C VAL A 279 -0.53 -3.70 -9.26
N ILE A 280 0.20 -4.30 -8.32
CA ILE A 280 1.11 -5.43 -8.57
C ILE A 280 0.34 -6.67 -9.05
N ALA A 281 -0.70 -7.09 -8.33
CA ALA A 281 -1.52 -8.27 -8.66
C ALA A 281 -2.18 -8.12 -10.04
N LEU A 282 -2.78 -6.97 -10.32
CA LEU A 282 -3.45 -6.67 -11.60
C LEU A 282 -2.46 -6.38 -12.75
N SER A 283 -1.15 -6.40 -12.48
CA SER A 283 -0.08 -6.28 -13.49
C SER A 283 0.53 -7.63 -13.88
N GLY A 284 -0.05 -8.74 -13.40
CA GLY A 284 0.48 -10.09 -13.60
C GLY A 284 1.71 -10.39 -12.73
N GLY A 285 1.98 -9.56 -11.72
CA GLY A 285 3.01 -9.81 -10.72
C GLY A 285 2.52 -10.81 -9.67
N ALA A 286 3.29 -11.86 -9.41
CA ALA A 286 3.00 -12.74 -8.29
C ALA A 286 3.31 -12.02 -6.98
N ILE A 287 2.30 -11.82 -6.13
CA ILE A 287 2.50 -11.39 -4.74
C ILE A 287 2.96 -12.62 -3.95
N LEU A 288 4.28 -12.84 -3.90
CA LEU A 288 4.87 -13.86 -3.06
C LEU A 288 5.38 -13.22 -1.78
N TYR A 289 4.49 -13.06 -0.80
CA TYR A 289 4.94 -12.96 0.59
C TYR A 289 5.36 -14.36 1.01
N LYS A 290 6.66 -14.59 1.09
CA LYS A 290 7.19 -15.88 1.51
C LYS A 290 7.21 -15.99 3.03
N THR A 291 7.15 -14.88 3.76
CA THR A 291 7.27 -14.83 5.23
C THR A 291 6.47 -13.71 5.89
N ASN A 292 6.20 -13.85 7.20
CA ASN A 292 5.63 -12.80 8.05
C ASN A 292 6.53 -11.55 8.14
N GLU A 293 7.84 -11.70 7.96
CA GLU A 293 8.79 -10.59 7.93
C GLU A 293 8.57 -9.70 6.69
N ASP A 294 8.38 -10.30 5.52
CA ASP A 294 8.06 -9.56 4.28
C ASP A 294 6.79 -8.71 4.44
N LEU A 295 5.79 -9.23 5.15
CA LEU A 295 4.58 -8.49 5.47
C LEU A 295 4.87 -7.32 6.41
N LYS A 296 5.63 -7.54 7.50
CA LYS A 296 5.98 -6.46 8.44
C LYS A 296 6.74 -5.34 7.74
N HIS A 297 7.59 -5.65 6.75
CA HIS A 297 8.22 -4.63 5.90
C HIS A 297 7.19 -3.80 5.14
N GLN A 298 6.16 -4.40 4.56
CA GLN A 298 5.11 -3.67 3.84
C GLN A 298 4.19 -2.87 4.77
N LEU A 299 3.85 -3.41 5.94
CA LEU A 299 3.11 -2.69 6.97
C LEU A 299 3.89 -1.46 7.47
N ALA A 300 5.21 -1.60 7.62
CA ALA A 300 6.09 -0.48 7.97
C ALA A 300 6.11 0.59 6.86
N LYS A 301 6.19 0.18 5.58
CA LYS A 301 6.05 1.12 4.44
C LYS A 301 4.74 1.89 4.48
N ILE A 302 3.62 1.22 4.77
CA ILE A 302 2.30 1.84 4.87
C ILE A 302 2.29 2.95 5.91
N LEU A 303 2.80 2.66 7.12
CA LEU A 303 2.84 3.65 8.20
C LEU A 303 3.63 4.90 7.79
N ILE A 304 4.81 4.70 7.18
CA ILE A 304 5.69 5.81 6.78
C ILE A 304 5.05 6.63 5.67
N VAL A 305 4.60 6.00 4.58
CA VAL A 305 4.05 6.71 3.41
C VAL A 305 2.75 7.42 3.78
N THR A 306 1.82 6.75 4.47
CA THR A 306 0.53 7.33 4.83
C THR A 306 0.68 8.45 5.86
N GLY A 307 1.58 8.31 6.84
CA GLY A 307 1.92 9.39 7.76
C GLY A 307 2.51 10.61 7.04
N ARG A 308 3.48 10.39 6.14
CA ARG A 308 4.10 11.47 5.35
C ARG A 308 3.12 12.17 4.41
N ALA A 309 2.24 11.41 3.76
CA ALA A 309 1.21 11.94 2.89
C ALA A 309 0.30 12.95 3.60
N LYS A 310 -0.04 12.70 4.87
CA LYS A 310 -0.85 13.63 5.66
C LYS A 310 -0.20 15.00 5.80
N LEU A 311 1.12 15.05 5.94
CA LEU A 311 1.87 16.31 6.06
C LEU A 311 2.01 17.07 4.73
N MET A 312 1.82 16.38 3.59
CA MET A 312 1.95 16.97 2.25
C MET A 312 0.63 17.46 1.66
N GLY A 313 -0.50 16.92 2.13
CA GLY A 313 -1.85 17.26 1.68
C GLY A 313 -2.60 18.24 2.56
N CYS A 314 -1.93 18.84 3.56
CA CYS A 314 -2.46 19.87 4.45
C CYS A 314 -2.04 21.28 4.01
#